data_AF-A0A947YDV9-F1
#
_entry.id   AF-A0A947YDV9-F1
#
_cell.length_a   1.000
_cell.length_b   1.000
_cell.length_c   1.000
_cell.angle_alpha   90.00
_cell.angle_beta   90.00
_cell.angle_gamma   90.00
#
_symmetry.space_group_name_H-M   'P 1'
#
loop_
_entity.id
_entity.type
_entity.pdbx_description
1 polymer ?
#
loop_
_entity_poly.entity_id
_entity_poly.type
_entity_poly.pdbx_seq_one_letter_code
_entity_poly.pdbx_strand_id
1 'polypeptide(L)' 'MRDITPGDLITKGEEVYFNKREELEKTNLGHFAVIETNTKKIFVDEDKYTAIQKAQAKYPHKLFYIV' A
#
# COMPACT_ATOMS: atom_id res chain seq x y z
N MET A 1 1.40 7.23 22.46
CA MET A 1 1.62 6.67 21.12
C MET A 1 2.41 7.69 20.32
N ARG A 2 3.46 7.28 19.60
CA ARG A 2 4.18 8.21 18.71
C ARG A 2 3.36 8.33 17.44
N ASP A 3 2.95 9.54 17.08
CA ASP A 3 2.24 9.77 15.82
C ASP A 3 3.17 9.42 14.66
N ILE A 4 2.67 8.65 13.70
CA ILE A 4 3.41 8.30 12.50
C ILE A 4 3.47 9.53 11.62
N THR A 5 4.68 9.97 11.25
CA THR A 5 4.82 11.10 10.32
C THR A 5 4.54 10.63 8.89
N PRO A 6 4.19 11.54 7.96
CA PRO A 6 4.12 11.19 6.54
C PRO A 6 5.42 10.56 6.01
N GLY A 7 6.58 11.00 6.49
CA GLY A 7 7.88 10.43 6.12
C GLY A 7 8.07 8.99 6.59
N ASP A 8 7.61 8.66 7.81
CA ASP A 8 7.62 7.29 8.33
C ASP A 8 6.69 6.37 7.52
N LEU A 9 5.54 6.89 7.07
CA LEU A 9 4.60 6.16 6.23
C LEU A 9 5.21 5.83 4.87
N ILE A 10 5.87 6.80 4.23
CA ILE A 10 6.54 6.61 2.94
C ILE A 10 7.65 5.57 3.08
N THR A 11 8.56 5.76 4.04
CA THR A 11 9.70 4.84 4.27
C THR A 11 9.23 3.40 4.45
N LYS A 12 8.21 3.17 5.30
CA LYS A 12 7.67 1.82 5.53
C LYS A 12 6.94 1.26 4.31
N GLY A 13 6.20 2.11 3.58
CA GLY A 13 5.49 1.72 2.37
C GLY A 13 6.46 1.27 1.27
N GLU A 14 7.50 2.06 1.04
CA GLU A 14 8.58 1.75 0.11
C GLU A 14 9.30 0.46 0.49
N GLU A 15 9.65 0.27 1.77
CA GLU A 15 10.27 -0.98 2.23
C GLU A 15 9.41 -2.20 1.88
N VAL A 16 8.09 -2.12 2.09
CA VAL A 16 7.17 -3.22 1.75
C VAL A 16 7.08 -3.42 0.24
N TYR A 17 7.01 -2.33 -0.54
CA TYR A 17 6.97 -2.38 -1.99
C TYR A 17 8.24 -3.01 -2.57
N PHE A 18 9.42 -2.48 -2.23
CA PHE A 18 10.70 -2.92 -2.78
C PHE A 18 11.01 -4.39 -2.46
N ASN A 19 10.63 -4.86 -1.26
CA ASN A 19 10.77 -6.27 -0.90
C ASN A 19 9.93 -7.24 -1.75
N LYS A 20 8.85 -6.75 -2.38
CA LYS A 20 7.93 -7.55 -3.21
C LYS A 20 7.87 -7.11 -4.66
N ARG A 21 8.68 -6.12 -5.03
CA ARG A 21 8.58 -5.38 -6.29
C ARG A 21 8.59 -6.30 -7.50
N GLU A 22 9.56 -7.22 -7.56
CA GLU A 22 9.68 -8.10 -8.72
C GLU A 22 8.43 -8.98 -8.92
N GLU A 23 7.88 -9.54 -7.85
CA GLU A 23 6.67 -10.37 -7.92
C GLU A 23 5.47 -9.51 -8.30
N LEU A 24 5.33 -8.36 -7.63
CA LEU A 24 4.19 -7.45 -7.79
C LEU A 24 4.12 -6.88 -9.21
N GLU A 25 5.24 -6.36 -9.72
CA GLU A 25 5.32 -5.73 -11.05
C GLU A 25 5.17 -6.77 -12.17
N LYS A 26 5.65 -8.01 -12.00
CA LYS A 26 5.51 -9.07 -13.01
C LYS A 26 4.05 -9.41 -13.30
N THR A 27 3.18 -9.39 -12.29
CA THR A 27 1.77 -9.81 -12.43
C THR A 27 0.79 -8.65 -12.45
N ASN A 28 1.21 -7.44 -12.07
CA ASN A 28 0.32 -6.28 -11.90
C ASN A 28 0.86 -5.00 -12.53
N LEU A 29 1.64 -5.12 -13.61
CA LEU A 29 2.20 -3.97 -14.29
C LEU A 29 1.08 -3.01 -14.75
N GLY A 30 1.18 -1.74 -14.40
CA GLY A 30 0.20 -0.70 -14.74
C GLY A 30 -0.99 -0.59 -13.78
N HIS A 31 -1.08 -1.46 -12.77
CA HIS A 31 -2.06 -1.33 -11.69
C HIS A 31 -1.52 -0.46 -10.54
N PHE A 32 -2.42 0.06 -9.73
CA PHE A 32 -2.13 0.73 -8.47
C PHE A 32 -2.03 -0.29 -7.33
N ALA A 33 -1.03 -0.13 -6.48
CA ALA A 33 -0.87 -0.88 -5.25
C ALA A 33 -1.04 0.02 -4.02
N VAL A 34 -2.01 -0.33 -3.18
CA VAL A 34 -2.27 0.32 -1.89
C VAL A 34 -1.76 -0.59 -0.77
N ILE A 35 -0.85 -0.07 0.04
CA ILE A 35 -0.11 -0.81 1.05
C ILE A 35 -0.49 -0.30 2.44
N GLU A 36 -1.01 -1.18 3.29
CA GLU A 36 -1.15 -0.90 4.73
C GLU A 36 0.17 -1.25 5.42
N THR A 37 0.84 -0.24 5.96
CA THR A 37 2.26 -0.34 6.35
C THR A 37 2.51 -1.11 7.63
N ASN A 38 1.50 -1.27 8.52
CA ASN A 38 1.68 -2.03 9.76
C ASN A 38 1.56 -3.55 9.55
N THR A 39 0.63 -3.96 8.69
CA THR A 39 0.32 -5.37 8.38
C THR A 39 1.01 -5.85 7.11
N LYS A 40 1.62 -4.93 6.35
CA LYS A 40 2.30 -5.18 5.07
C LYS A 40 1.37 -5.81 4.03
N LYS A 41 0.04 -5.58 4.14
CA LYS A 41 -0.93 -6.03 3.14
C LYS A 41 -1.00 -5.07 1.98
N ILE A 42 -1.07 -5.66 0.79
CA ILE A 42 -1.07 -4.97 -0.50
C ILE A 42 -2.40 -5.28 -1.16
N PHE A 43 -3.06 -4.23 -1.64
CA PHE A 43 -4.29 -4.28 -2.42
C PHE A 43 -3.98 -3.71 -3.78
N VAL A 44 -4.29 -4.46 -4.84
CA VAL A 44 -3.96 -4.09 -6.20
C VAL A 44 -5.23 -3.95 -7.02
N ASP A 45 -5.28 -2.92 -7.86
CA ASP A 45 -6.35 -2.70 -8.81
C ASP A 45 -5.89 -1.79 -9.97
N GLU A 46 -6.50 -1.93 -11.14
CA GLU A 46 -6.27 -1.04 -12.27
C GLU A 46 -6.76 0.39 -12.00
N ASP A 47 -7.76 0.55 -11.15
CA ASP A 47 -8.28 1.83 -10.71
C ASP A 47 -7.84 2.18 -9.29
N LYS A 48 -7.22 3.36 -9.15
CA LYS A 48 -6.69 3.85 -7.88
C LYS A 48 -7.78 3.94 -6.80
N TYR A 49 -8.97 4.42 -7.17
CA TYR A 49 -10.05 4.62 -6.21
C TYR A 49 -10.56 3.28 -5.67
N THR A 50 -10.69 2.29 -6.55
CA THR A 50 -11.08 0.92 -6.23
C THR A 50 -10.04 0.24 -5.33
N ALA A 51 -8.74 0.39 -5.62
CA ALA A 51 -7.67 -0.13 -4.75
C ALA A 51 -7.76 0.46 -3.32
N ILE A 52 -8.02 1.77 -3.21
CA ILE A 52 -8.19 2.45 -1.92
C ILE A 52 -9.43 1.93 -1.19
N GLN A 53 -10.57 1.79 -1.88
CA GLN A 53 -11.79 1.28 -1.26
C GLN A 53 -11.60 -0.14 -0.71
N LYS A 54 -10.94 -1.03 -1.46
CA LYS A 54 -10.62 -2.39 -0.98
C LYS A 54 -9.77 -2.35 0.30
N ALA A 55 -8.77 -1.48 0.34
CA ALA A 55 -7.91 -1.32 1.52
C ALA A 55 -8.69 -0.76 2.71
N GLN A 56 -9.52 0.27 2.51
CA GLN A 56 -10.34 0.90 3.55
C GLN A 56 -11.42 -0.02 4.10
N ALA A 57 -12.07 -0.82 3.25
CA ALA A 57 -13.08 -1.79 3.68
C ALA A 57 -12.49 -2.85 4.62
N LYS A 58 -11.23 -3.24 4.41
CA LYS A 58 -10.53 -4.22 5.26
C LYS A 58 -9.86 -3.60 6.48
N TYR A 59 -9.35 -2.37 6.34
CA TYR A 59 -8.59 -1.66 7.36
C TYR A 59 -9.13 -0.25 7.57
N PRO A 60 -10.31 -0.11 8.20
CA PRO A 60 -10.90 1.21 8.42
C PRO A 60 -9.99 2.05 9.33
N HIS A 61 -9.90 3.35 9.04
CA HIS A 61 -9.11 4.33 9.79
C HIS A 61 -7.59 4.09 9.82
N LYS A 62 -7.06 3.29 8.90
CA LYS A 62 -5.60 3.13 8.73
C LYS A 62 -5.06 4.08 7.67
N LEU A 63 -3.74 4.32 7.75
CA LEU A 63 -2.99 5.06 6.76
C LEU A 63 -2.37 4.09 5.75
N PHE A 64 -2.33 4.52 4.49
CA PHE A 64 -1.86 3.69 3.39
C PHE A 64 -0.80 4.42 2.59
N TYR A 65 0.16 3.65 2.08
CA TYR A 65 1.07 4.07 1.02
C TYR A 65 0.50 3.62 -0.32
N ILE A 66 0.63 4.43 -1.37
CA ILE A 66 0.08 4.14 -2.70
C ILE A 66 1.19 4.30 -3.72
N VAL A 67 1.34 3.32 -4.61
CA VAL A 67 2.33 3.27 -5.69
C VAL A 67 1.71 2.74 -6.97
#